data_AF-A0A952RK05-F1
#
_entry.id   AF-A0A952RK05-F1
#
_cell.length_a   1.000
_cell.length_b   1.000
_cell.length_c   1.000
_cell.angle_alpha   90.00
_cell.angle_beta   90.00
_cell.angle_gamma   90.00
#
_symmetry.space_group_name_H-M   'P 1'
#
loop_
_entity.id
_entity.type
_entity.pdbx_description
1 polymer ?
#
loop_
_entity_poly.entity_id
_entity_poly.type
_entity_poly.pdbx_seq_one_letter_code
_entity_poly.pdbx_strand_id
1 'polypeptide(L)'
;MRFLGPALAASLLALAACSANTTEEPSGDAKLDLSAEDFDTAASKLGALPYLPWTYTTDGCYARALYYSMLLAENGIATKHVYVNAKWGAPPLYGIWSWHVAPIATKDGEDQLYVFDPALFPTRVPTVREWVAIQGYNDPSAANYPKLSISDGTSYAQSTGETILPNVINPSAALYGEPTFAAMPKFRIGDVNAACDVMHNYLEREPNATAASKFEKHKGLSEATASLVRSMIAKDKLIGAEAQLSPRCVVPSMLDTSTCAADSPTTKPNRPACCVASRHWCWSNKANDGAGDCLAEGTVEDGLLCSANQWVEANPTPAVTH
;
A
#
# COMPACT_ATOMS: atom_id res chain seq x y z
N MET A 1 -26.59 48.86 67.73
CA MET A 1 -27.43 47.67 68.05
C MET A 1 -27.68 46.95 66.74
N ARG A 2 -27.02 45.82 66.46
CA ARG A 2 -27.58 44.45 66.60
C ARG A 2 -29.07 44.40 66.23
N PHE A 3 -29.41 43.71 65.13
CA PHE A 3 -30.13 42.44 65.18
C PHE A 3 -30.01 41.69 63.85
N LEU A 4 -29.48 40.46 63.96
CA LEU A 4 -29.49 39.41 62.96
C LEU A 4 -30.91 38.81 62.87
N GLY A 5 -31.34 38.43 61.67
CA GLY A 5 -32.43 37.48 61.44
C GLY A 5 -32.01 36.46 60.37
N PRO A 6 -32.10 35.14 60.63
CA PRO A 6 -31.65 34.12 59.68
C PRO A 6 -32.79 33.74 58.73
N ALA A 7 -32.51 33.66 57.43
CA ALA A 7 -33.36 32.97 56.46
C ALA A 7 -32.79 31.56 56.25
N LEU A 8 -33.53 30.56 56.73
CA LEU A 8 -33.34 29.14 56.43
C LEU A 8 -33.75 28.88 54.98
N ALA A 9 -32.77 28.58 54.12
CA ALA A 9 -33.03 27.99 52.81
C ALA A 9 -32.72 26.48 52.89
N ALA A 10 -33.77 25.68 52.79
CA ALA A 10 -33.67 24.23 52.70
C ALA A 10 -33.23 23.83 51.28
N SER A 11 -31.96 23.44 51.14
CA SER A 11 -31.47 22.80 49.92
C SER A 11 -31.78 21.30 49.96
N LEU A 12 -32.73 20.89 49.11
CA LEU A 12 -32.99 19.49 48.76
C LEU A 12 -31.77 18.94 47.99
N LEU A 13 -30.99 18.08 48.64
CA LEU A 13 -30.03 17.20 47.98
C LEU A 13 -30.80 16.08 47.27
N ALA A 14 -30.95 16.20 45.95
CA ALA A 14 -31.30 15.06 45.11
C ALA A 14 -30.07 14.15 44.98
N LEU A 15 -30.08 13.05 45.74
CA LEU A 15 -29.19 11.91 45.54
C LEU A 15 -29.57 11.24 44.21
N ALA A 16 -28.96 11.69 43.12
CA ALA A 16 -28.92 10.93 41.88
C ALA A 16 -28.06 9.69 42.13
N ALA A 17 -28.72 8.54 42.30
CA ALA A 17 -28.06 7.24 42.32
C ALA A 17 -27.46 7.00 40.93
N CYS A 18 -26.15 7.22 40.80
CA CYS A 18 -25.37 6.70 39.68
C CYS A 18 -25.41 5.17 39.80
N SER A 19 -26.33 4.57 39.05
CA SER A 19 -26.25 3.15 38.71
C SER A 19 -24.94 2.98 37.96
N ALA A 20 -23.91 2.50 38.66
CA ALA A 20 -22.70 2.02 38.03
C ALA A 20 -23.12 0.80 37.20
N ASN A 21 -23.48 1.04 35.94
CA ASN A 21 -23.35 0.03 34.92
C ASN A 21 -21.86 -0.27 34.87
N THR A 22 -21.45 -1.28 35.63
CA THR A 22 -20.25 -2.04 35.37
C THR A 22 -20.44 -2.58 33.96
N THR A 23 -20.05 -1.79 32.96
CA THR A 23 -19.74 -2.31 31.64
C THR A 23 -18.64 -3.31 31.93
N GLU A 24 -19.00 -4.59 31.99
CA GLU A 24 -18.05 -5.68 31.93
C GLU A 24 -17.26 -5.40 30.64
N GLU A 25 -16.09 -4.80 30.78
CA GLU A 25 -15.13 -4.82 29.69
C GLU A 25 -14.95 -6.29 29.39
N PRO A 26 -15.29 -6.75 28.17
CA PRO A 26 -15.04 -8.13 27.83
C PRO A 26 -13.54 -8.33 28.05
N SER A 27 -13.18 -9.10 29.06
CA SER A 27 -11.88 -9.72 29.18
C SER A 27 -11.81 -10.80 28.10
N GLY A 28 -11.95 -10.36 26.85
CA GLY A 28 -11.70 -11.16 25.68
C GLY A 28 -10.20 -11.24 25.59
N ASP A 29 -9.67 -12.39 25.96
CA ASP A 29 -8.41 -12.87 25.39
C ASP A 29 -8.48 -12.57 23.89
N ALA A 30 -7.75 -11.54 23.47
CA ALA A 30 -7.83 -11.04 22.12
C ALA A 30 -7.47 -12.21 21.22
N LYS A 31 -8.46 -12.73 20.48
CA LYS A 31 -8.22 -13.73 19.45
C LYS A 31 -7.12 -13.16 18.57
N LEU A 32 -5.97 -13.81 18.61
CA LEU A 32 -4.78 -13.39 17.90
C LEU A 32 -4.97 -13.67 16.40
N ASP A 33 -5.77 -14.67 16.04
CA ASP A 33 -6.03 -15.08 14.67
C ASP A 33 -7.08 -14.18 13.98
N LEU A 34 -6.90 -13.96 12.68
CA LEU A 34 -7.93 -13.32 11.86
C LEU A 34 -9.17 -14.18 11.80
N SER A 35 -10.33 -13.56 12.00
CA SER A 35 -11.60 -14.23 11.70
C SER A 35 -11.59 -14.73 10.25
N ALA A 36 -12.30 -15.82 9.97
CA ALA A 36 -12.39 -16.33 8.59
C ALA A 36 -12.89 -15.26 7.61
N GLU A 37 -13.78 -14.36 8.05
CA GLU A 37 -14.29 -13.23 7.27
C GLU A 37 -13.22 -12.17 6.99
N ASP A 38 -12.43 -11.79 8.00
CA ASP A 38 -11.32 -10.83 7.84
C ASP A 38 -10.23 -11.41 6.93
N PHE A 39 -9.93 -12.70 7.09
CA PHE A 39 -8.99 -13.40 6.23
C PHE A 39 -9.47 -13.43 4.78
N ASP A 40 -10.73 -13.79 4.54
CA ASP A 40 -11.29 -13.86 3.20
C ASP A 40 -11.40 -12.45 2.57
N THR A 41 -11.65 -11.42 3.38
CA THR A 41 -11.58 -10.00 2.97
C THR A 41 -10.16 -9.58 2.61
N ALA A 42 -9.16 -9.98 3.40
CA ALA A 42 -7.75 -9.74 3.09
C ALA A 42 -7.32 -10.46 1.81
N ALA A 43 -7.81 -11.69 1.62
CA ALA A 43 -7.57 -12.52 0.44
C ALA A 43 -8.27 -11.95 -0.81
N SER A 44 -9.49 -11.42 -0.68
CA SER A 44 -10.20 -10.81 -1.81
C SER A 44 -9.54 -9.50 -2.27
N LYS A 45 -8.70 -8.89 -1.41
CA LYS A 45 -7.86 -7.75 -1.76
C LYS A 45 -6.55 -8.15 -2.44
N LEU A 46 -6.27 -9.44 -2.63
CA LEU A 46 -5.17 -9.90 -3.48
C LEU A 46 -5.40 -9.36 -4.89
N GLY A 47 -4.45 -8.56 -5.38
CA GLY A 47 -4.57 -7.89 -6.68
C GLY A 47 -5.37 -6.58 -6.66
N ALA A 48 -5.96 -6.17 -5.53
CA ALA A 48 -6.68 -4.89 -5.39
C ALA A 48 -5.75 -3.66 -5.36
N LEU A 49 -4.45 -3.85 -5.60
CA LEU A 49 -3.47 -2.78 -5.76
C LEU A 49 -3.00 -2.76 -7.23
N PRO A 50 -3.87 -2.38 -8.20
CA PRO A 50 -3.51 -2.38 -9.62
C PRO A 50 -2.36 -1.40 -9.93
N TYR A 51 -2.10 -0.46 -9.02
CA TYR A 51 -1.03 0.52 -9.08
C TYR A 51 0.34 -0.01 -8.62
N LEU A 52 0.42 -1.24 -8.09
CA LEU A 52 1.71 -1.85 -7.77
C LEU A 52 2.29 -2.62 -8.97
N PRO A 53 3.63 -2.64 -9.12
CA PRO A 53 4.33 -3.30 -10.21
C PRO A 53 4.43 -4.82 -9.95
N TRP A 54 3.29 -5.52 -9.88
CA TRP A 54 3.26 -6.96 -9.57
C TRP A 54 4.01 -7.82 -10.58
N THR A 55 4.07 -7.39 -11.84
CA THR A 55 4.76 -8.15 -12.89
C THR A 55 6.27 -7.85 -12.97
N TYR A 56 6.75 -6.81 -12.27
CA TYR A 56 8.18 -6.58 -12.06
C TYR A 56 8.66 -7.31 -10.81
N THR A 57 9.14 -8.54 -11.00
CA THR A 57 9.53 -9.41 -9.87
C THR A 57 11.02 -9.33 -9.54
N THR A 58 11.87 -8.76 -10.40
CA THR A 58 13.33 -8.74 -10.20
C THR A 58 13.77 -8.19 -8.85
N ASP A 59 13.04 -7.23 -8.28
CA ASP A 59 13.30 -6.62 -6.97
C ASP A 59 11.99 -6.08 -6.36
N GLY A 60 12.03 -5.49 -5.17
CA GLY A 60 10.92 -4.72 -4.59
C GLY A 60 9.93 -5.47 -3.73
N CYS A 61 10.21 -6.72 -3.39
CA CYS A 61 9.36 -7.53 -2.53
C CYS A 61 9.04 -6.83 -1.20
N TYR A 62 10.03 -6.18 -0.62
CA TYR A 62 9.93 -5.44 0.63
C TYR A 62 9.01 -4.22 0.58
N ALA A 63 9.05 -3.47 -0.52
CA ALA A 63 8.15 -2.34 -0.72
C ALA A 63 6.71 -2.80 -0.98
N ARG A 64 6.52 -3.86 -1.78
CA ARG A 64 5.21 -4.47 -2.00
C ARG A 64 4.61 -5.03 -0.70
N ALA A 65 5.42 -5.69 0.12
CA ALA A 65 5.02 -6.20 1.42
C ALA A 65 4.57 -5.06 2.35
N LEU A 66 5.32 -3.96 2.42
CA LEU A 66 4.93 -2.79 3.22
C LEU A 66 3.57 -2.21 2.78
N TYR A 67 3.36 -2.00 1.48
CA TYR A 67 2.08 -1.49 0.96
C TYR A 67 0.91 -2.40 1.30
N TYR A 68 1.10 -3.71 1.15
CA TYR A 68 0.05 -4.67 1.45
C TYR A 68 -0.26 -4.72 2.95
N SER A 69 0.76 -4.64 3.80
CA SER A 69 0.59 -4.51 5.26
C SER A 69 -0.14 -3.22 5.65
N MET A 70 0.15 -2.09 4.99
CA MET A 70 -0.60 -0.83 5.20
C MET A 70 -2.06 -0.95 4.78
N LEU A 71 -2.34 -1.61 3.65
CA LEU A 71 -3.71 -1.87 3.18
C LEU A 71 -4.51 -2.71 4.19
N LEU A 72 -3.89 -3.74 4.76
CA LEU A 72 -4.54 -4.57 5.77
C LEU A 72 -4.73 -3.79 7.08
N ALA A 73 -3.73 -3.02 7.49
CA ALA A 73 -3.81 -2.15 8.67
C ALA A 73 -4.92 -1.09 8.56
N GLU A 74 -5.22 -0.58 7.37
CA GLU A 74 -6.36 0.33 7.14
C GLU A 74 -7.69 -0.33 7.55
N ASN A 75 -7.78 -1.66 7.50
CA ASN A 75 -8.96 -2.43 7.88
C ASN A 75 -8.87 -2.96 9.30
N GLY A 76 -7.87 -2.53 10.09
CA GLY A 76 -7.67 -3.02 11.45
C GLY A 76 -7.03 -4.40 11.51
N ILE A 77 -6.49 -4.91 10.39
CA ILE A 77 -5.82 -6.20 10.33
C ILE A 77 -4.34 -5.98 10.52
N ALA A 78 -3.78 -6.51 11.60
CA ALA A 78 -2.34 -6.48 11.82
C ALA A 78 -1.68 -7.61 11.04
N THR A 79 -0.47 -7.36 10.55
CA THR A 79 0.34 -8.37 9.87
C THR A 79 1.74 -8.40 10.44
N LYS A 80 2.42 -9.51 10.19
CA LYS A 80 3.88 -9.61 10.20
C LYS A 80 4.35 -9.97 8.80
N HIS A 81 5.65 -9.89 8.60
CA HIS A 81 6.32 -10.30 7.38
C HIS A 81 7.05 -11.63 7.62
N VAL A 82 6.93 -12.57 6.67
CA VAL A 82 7.84 -13.71 6.58
C VAL A 82 8.96 -13.38 5.60
N TYR A 83 10.19 -13.64 6.01
CA TYR A 83 11.38 -13.55 5.18
C TYR A 83 11.87 -14.96 4.90
N VAL A 84 12.17 -15.24 3.64
CA VAL A 84 12.88 -16.43 3.19
C VAL A 84 14.26 -16.00 2.70
N ASN A 85 15.31 -16.66 3.19
CA ASN A 85 16.69 -16.31 2.90
C ASN A 85 17.43 -17.53 2.37
N ALA A 86 17.96 -17.44 1.15
CA ALA A 86 18.79 -18.51 0.60
C ALA A 86 20.03 -18.70 1.48
N LYS A 87 20.40 -19.95 1.74
CA LYS A 87 21.64 -20.26 2.46
C LYS A 87 22.83 -19.95 1.56
N TRP A 88 23.95 -19.58 2.19
CA TRP A 88 25.21 -19.42 1.46
C TRP A 88 25.57 -20.72 0.73
N GLY A 89 25.88 -20.62 -0.57
CA GLY A 89 26.16 -21.76 -1.43
C GLY A 89 24.93 -22.51 -1.97
N ALA A 90 23.71 -22.15 -1.56
CA ALA A 90 22.47 -22.67 -2.14
C ALA A 90 22.08 -21.89 -3.41
N PRO A 91 21.25 -22.48 -4.30
CA PRO A 91 20.69 -21.74 -5.44
C PRO A 91 19.88 -20.51 -4.97
N PRO A 92 19.92 -19.39 -5.71
CA PRO A 92 19.06 -18.25 -5.39
C PRO A 92 17.57 -18.63 -5.46
N LEU A 93 16.75 -17.99 -4.63
CA LEU A 93 15.29 -18.15 -4.63
C LEU A 93 14.74 -17.72 -5.98
N TYR A 94 13.89 -18.56 -6.57
CA TYR A 94 13.33 -18.33 -7.90
C TYR A 94 14.41 -18.06 -8.98
N GLY A 95 15.64 -18.55 -8.74
CA GLY A 95 16.79 -18.37 -9.63
C GLY A 95 17.46 -16.98 -9.57
N ILE A 96 16.95 -16.02 -8.79
CA ILE A 96 17.43 -14.63 -8.86
C ILE A 96 17.60 -13.90 -7.51
N TRP A 97 16.88 -14.29 -6.45
CA TRP A 97 16.93 -13.55 -5.17
C TRP A 97 17.78 -14.26 -4.12
N SER A 98 18.51 -13.48 -3.33
CA SER A 98 19.14 -13.97 -2.10
C SER A 98 18.16 -14.03 -0.93
N TRP A 99 17.10 -13.22 -0.97
CA TRP A 99 16.01 -13.22 0.00
C TRP A 99 14.71 -12.71 -0.64
N HIS A 100 13.57 -13.11 -0.07
CA HIS A 100 12.24 -12.65 -0.47
C HIS A 100 11.37 -12.43 0.77
N VAL A 101 10.38 -11.56 0.68
CA VAL A 101 9.52 -11.19 1.81
C VAL A 101 8.08 -10.99 1.35
N ALA A 102 7.13 -11.40 2.20
CA ALA A 102 5.72 -11.14 2.01
C ALA A 102 4.99 -11.05 3.37
N PRO A 103 3.84 -10.35 3.45
CA PRO A 103 2.98 -10.39 4.62
C PRO A 103 2.39 -11.77 4.85
N ILE A 104 2.18 -12.11 6.12
CA ILE A 104 1.53 -13.34 6.53
C ILE A 104 0.41 -13.08 7.54
N ALA A 105 -0.53 -14.02 7.59
CA ALA A 105 -1.56 -14.09 8.64
C ALA A 105 -1.99 -15.55 8.85
N THR A 106 -2.71 -15.80 9.93
CA THR A 106 -3.43 -17.04 10.22
C THR A 106 -4.90 -16.88 9.90
N LYS A 107 -5.61 -18.00 9.83
CA LYS A 107 -7.05 -18.06 9.67
C LYS A 107 -7.63 -18.76 10.89
N ASP A 108 -8.60 -18.13 11.57
CA ASP A 108 -9.22 -18.64 12.80
C ASP A 108 -9.66 -20.10 12.64
N GLY A 109 -9.25 -20.94 13.59
CA GLY A 109 -9.50 -22.38 13.57
C GLY A 109 -8.49 -23.20 12.76
N GLU A 110 -7.47 -22.57 12.17
CA GLU A 110 -6.42 -23.25 11.41
C GLU A 110 -5.02 -23.01 12.00
N ASP A 111 -4.24 -24.08 12.16
CA ASP A 111 -2.84 -24.00 12.61
C ASP A 111 -1.87 -23.86 11.42
N GLN A 112 -2.13 -22.90 10.52
CA GLN A 112 -1.31 -22.66 9.33
C GLN A 112 -1.02 -21.17 9.16
N LEU A 113 0.18 -20.87 8.63
CA LEU A 113 0.56 -19.54 8.18
C LEU A 113 0.34 -19.40 6.68
N TYR A 114 -0.38 -18.34 6.32
CA TYR A 114 -0.74 -17.99 4.96
C TYR A 114 0.03 -16.76 4.48
N VAL A 115 0.47 -16.75 3.23
CA VAL A 115 1.32 -15.70 2.66
C VAL A 115 0.57 -14.89 1.61
N PHE A 116 0.50 -13.58 1.78
CA PHE A 116 -0.14 -12.66 0.84
C PHE A 116 0.88 -12.13 -0.17
N ASP A 117 1.14 -12.89 -1.24
CA ASP A 117 2.10 -12.51 -2.29
C ASP A 117 1.50 -12.58 -3.71
N PRO A 118 0.80 -11.53 -4.16
CA PRO A 118 0.23 -11.49 -5.51
C PRO A 118 1.26 -11.56 -6.65
N ALA A 119 2.54 -11.29 -6.38
CA ALA A 119 3.58 -11.37 -7.40
C ALA A 119 3.87 -12.82 -7.81
N LEU A 120 3.71 -13.77 -6.88
CA LEU A 120 3.88 -15.21 -7.12
C LEU A 120 2.55 -15.97 -7.19
N PHE A 121 1.53 -15.50 -6.48
CA PHE A 121 0.21 -16.13 -6.37
C PHE A 121 -0.91 -15.09 -6.59
N PRO A 122 -1.18 -14.69 -7.85
CA PRO A 122 -2.09 -13.57 -8.14
C PRO A 122 -3.56 -13.85 -7.80
N THR A 123 -3.94 -15.11 -7.60
CA THR A 123 -5.36 -15.53 -7.47
C THR A 123 -5.67 -16.30 -6.19
N ARG A 124 -4.69 -16.50 -5.29
CA ARG A 124 -4.88 -17.26 -4.05
C ARG A 124 -3.85 -16.91 -2.99
N VAL A 125 -4.18 -17.19 -1.72
CA VAL A 125 -3.24 -17.11 -0.60
C VAL A 125 -2.61 -18.50 -0.35
N PRO A 126 -1.33 -18.74 -0.67
CA PRO A 126 -0.65 -20.00 -0.36
C PRO A 126 -0.32 -20.14 1.14
N THR A 127 -0.04 -21.36 1.58
CA THR A 127 0.68 -21.56 2.86
C THR A 127 2.15 -21.13 2.72
N VAL A 128 2.84 -20.88 3.84
CA VAL A 128 4.30 -20.61 3.83
C VAL A 128 5.07 -21.71 3.10
N ARG A 129 4.69 -22.98 3.28
CA ARG A 129 5.36 -24.10 2.63
C ARG A 129 5.19 -24.06 1.11
N GLU A 130 3.97 -23.81 0.61
CA GLU A 130 3.71 -23.66 -0.82
C GLU A 130 4.47 -22.46 -1.42
N TRP A 131 4.54 -21.36 -0.67
CA TRP A 131 5.25 -20.16 -1.08
C TRP A 131 6.77 -20.34 -1.14
N VAL A 132 7.37 -21.15 -0.26
CA VAL A 132 8.79 -21.52 -0.36
C VAL A 132 9.04 -22.52 -1.50
N ALA A 133 8.11 -23.46 -1.71
CA ALA A 133 8.21 -24.48 -2.75
C ALA A 133 8.29 -23.87 -4.16
N ILE A 134 7.44 -22.89 -4.49
CA ILE A 134 7.46 -22.22 -5.81
C ILE A 134 8.79 -21.49 -6.09
N GLN A 135 9.54 -21.14 -5.04
CA GLN A 135 10.85 -20.50 -5.13
C GLN A 135 11.99 -21.50 -5.34
N GLY A 136 11.69 -22.79 -5.53
CA GLY A 136 12.65 -23.85 -5.86
C GLY A 136 13.01 -24.79 -4.71
N TYR A 137 12.33 -24.69 -3.57
CA TYR A 137 12.68 -25.40 -2.33
C TYR A 137 11.54 -26.31 -1.87
N ASN A 138 11.41 -27.47 -2.51
CA ASN A 138 10.31 -28.43 -2.25
C ASN A 138 10.56 -29.38 -1.07
N ASP A 139 11.82 -29.55 -0.65
CA ASP A 139 12.21 -30.44 0.44
C ASP A 139 12.69 -29.65 1.66
N PRO A 140 11.86 -29.48 2.70
CA PRO A 140 12.21 -28.75 3.90
C PRO A 140 13.21 -29.47 4.82
N SER A 141 13.54 -30.73 4.52
CA SER A 141 14.61 -31.47 5.20
C SER A 141 15.98 -31.29 4.54
N ALA A 142 16.03 -30.72 3.34
CA ALA A 142 17.27 -30.54 2.60
C ALA A 142 18.23 -29.59 3.32
N ALA A 143 19.53 -29.92 3.32
CA ALA A 143 20.55 -29.11 3.99
C ALA A 143 20.62 -27.67 3.47
N ASN A 144 20.30 -27.47 2.19
CA ASN A 144 20.27 -26.17 1.53
C ASN A 144 18.92 -25.42 1.68
N TYR A 145 17.91 -25.98 2.35
CA TYR A 145 16.62 -25.33 2.52
C TYR A 145 16.76 -23.95 3.19
N PRO A 146 16.05 -22.92 2.71
CA PRO A 146 16.28 -21.55 3.14
C PRO A 146 15.96 -21.34 4.61
N LYS A 147 16.56 -20.30 5.18
CA LYS A 147 16.24 -19.84 6.52
C LYS A 147 14.98 -19.00 6.46
N LEU A 148 14.00 -19.33 7.30
CA LEU A 148 12.79 -18.53 7.48
C LEU A 148 12.87 -17.71 8.77
N SER A 149 12.38 -16.48 8.70
CA SER A 149 12.33 -15.57 9.82
C SER A 149 11.11 -14.66 9.72
N ILE A 150 10.71 -14.08 10.85
CA ILE A 150 9.53 -13.22 10.95
C ILE A 150 9.93 -11.89 11.59
N SER A 151 9.34 -10.81 11.08
CA SER A 151 9.42 -9.46 11.64
C SER A 151 8.04 -8.81 11.60
N ASP A 152 7.83 -7.72 12.33
CA ASP A 152 6.56 -7.00 12.32
C ASP A 152 6.20 -6.47 10.92
N GLY A 153 4.90 -6.35 10.59
CA GLY A 153 4.44 -5.96 9.26
C GLY A 153 4.78 -4.51 8.89
N THR A 154 5.29 -3.74 9.85
CA THR A 154 5.81 -2.40 9.63
C THR A 154 7.29 -2.37 9.25
N SER A 155 8.00 -3.51 9.24
CA SER A 155 9.43 -3.54 8.88
C SER A 155 9.62 -3.43 7.37
N TYR A 156 10.29 -2.37 6.94
CA TYR A 156 10.52 -2.11 5.52
C TYR A 156 11.66 -2.92 4.91
N ALA A 157 12.67 -3.31 5.69
CA ALA A 157 13.75 -4.15 5.19
C ALA A 157 14.10 -5.20 6.25
N GLN A 158 14.84 -6.23 5.83
CA GLN A 158 15.41 -7.20 6.75
C GLN A 158 16.20 -6.47 7.84
N SER A 159 15.78 -6.65 9.08
CA SER A 159 16.35 -5.96 10.24
C SER A 159 17.14 -6.95 11.10
N THR A 160 18.03 -6.47 11.96
CA THR A 160 18.88 -7.31 12.82
C THR A 160 18.13 -7.96 13.99
N GLY A 161 16.79 -7.92 14.02
CA GLY A 161 15.95 -8.43 15.12
C GLY A 161 14.93 -9.50 14.72
N GLU A 162 15.08 -10.14 13.55
CA GLU A 162 14.09 -11.13 13.10
C GLU A 162 14.06 -12.37 13.99
N THR A 163 12.85 -12.84 14.31
CA THR A 163 12.64 -14.09 15.03
C THR A 163 12.72 -15.25 14.06
N ILE A 164 13.59 -16.22 14.34
CA ILE A 164 13.75 -17.39 13.46
C ILE A 164 12.53 -18.29 13.62
N LEU A 165 11.94 -18.72 12.51
CA LEU A 165 10.90 -19.74 12.49
C LEU A 165 11.53 -21.10 12.78
N PRO A 166 11.31 -21.70 13.97
CA PRO A 166 12.07 -22.88 14.39
C PRO A 166 11.63 -24.16 13.68
N ASN A 167 10.36 -24.24 13.23
CA ASN A 167 9.83 -25.35 12.46
C ASN A 167 9.46 -24.89 11.05
N VAL A 168 10.43 -24.88 10.14
CA VAL A 168 10.22 -24.48 8.75
C VAL A 168 9.45 -25.50 7.92
N ILE A 169 9.33 -26.75 8.42
CA ILE A 169 8.59 -27.82 7.76
C ILE A 169 7.09 -27.59 7.92
N ASN A 170 6.67 -27.31 9.17
CA ASN A 170 5.29 -27.03 9.54
C ASN A 170 5.27 -25.77 10.43
N PRO A 171 5.37 -24.57 9.84
CA PRO A 171 5.29 -23.34 10.60
C PRO A 171 3.89 -23.21 11.20
N SER A 172 3.81 -23.18 12.53
CA SER A 172 2.57 -23.15 13.30
C SER A 172 2.18 -21.71 13.65
N ALA A 173 0.88 -21.45 13.63
CA ALA A 173 0.26 -20.20 14.07
C ALA A 173 0.63 -19.86 15.53
N ALA A 174 0.75 -20.87 16.39
CA ALA A 174 1.07 -20.69 17.80
C ALA A 174 2.44 -20.03 18.04
N LEU A 175 3.38 -20.19 17.11
CA LEU A 175 4.72 -19.59 17.19
C LEU A 175 4.81 -18.22 16.54
N TYR A 176 3.76 -17.82 15.82
CA TYR A 176 3.71 -16.58 15.07
C TYR A 176 3.48 -15.36 15.97
N GLY A 177 2.66 -15.54 17.01
CA GLY A 177 2.32 -14.48 17.96
C GLY A 177 1.76 -13.26 17.25
N GLU A 178 0.60 -13.42 16.59
CA GLU A 178 -0.03 -12.30 15.87
C GLU A 178 -0.19 -11.10 16.79
N PRO A 179 0.28 -9.91 16.37
CA PRO A 179 0.00 -8.73 17.15
C PRO A 179 -1.48 -8.42 17.00
N THR A 180 -2.15 -8.06 18.09
CA THR A 180 -3.43 -7.35 17.93
C THR A 180 -3.19 -6.06 17.17
N PHE A 181 -4.21 -5.53 16.49
CA PHE A 181 -4.07 -4.24 15.83
C PHE A 181 -3.59 -3.15 16.79
N ALA A 182 -4.04 -3.17 18.05
CA ALA A 182 -3.54 -2.26 19.08
C ALA A 182 -2.03 -2.42 19.32
N ALA A 183 -1.53 -3.65 19.42
CA ALA A 183 -0.12 -3.97 19.66
C ALA A 183 0.79 -3.84 18.41
N MET A 184 0.21 -3.76 17.21
CA MET A 184 0.98 -3.57 15.98
C MET A 184 1.83 -2.29 16.07
N PRO A 185 3.15 -2.36 15.79
CA PRO A 185 3.99 -1.17 15.75
C PRO A 185 3.48 -0.14 14.74
N LYS A 186 3.98 1.09 14.85
CA LYS A 186 3.63 2.15 13.91
C LYS A 186 4.55 2.09 12.68
N PHE A 187 3.99 2.28 11.49
CA PHE A 187 4.73 2.54 10.26
C PHE A 187 5.53 3.83 10.40
N ARG A 188 6.65 3.96 9.68
CA ARG A 188 7.44 5.20 9.66
C ARG A 188 7.26 5.89 8.33
N ILE A 189 7.05 7.21 8.33
CA ILE A 189 6.88 7.96 7.08
C ILE A 189 8.10 7.86 6.15
N GLY A 190 9.30 7.72 6.70
CA GLY A 190 10.52 7.49 5.91
C GLY A 190 10.50 6.16 5.14
N ASP A 191 9.98 5.11 5.75
CA ASP A 191 9.83 3.79 5.12
C ASP A 191 8.75 3.82 4.03
N VAL A 192 7.65 4.54 4.27
CA VAL A 192 6.58 4.76 3.28
C VAL A 192 7.13 5.52 2.06
N ASN A 193 7.88 6.59 2.27
CA ASN A 193 8.51 7.35 1.18
C ASN A 193 9.48 6.47 0.38
N ALA A 194 10.32 5.69 1.06
CA ALA A 194 11.23 4.78 0.40
C ALA A 194 10.48 3.72 -0.44
N ALA A 195 9.43 3.11 0.12
CA ALA A 195 8.61 2.13 -0.57
C ALA A 195 7.96 2.73 -1.83
N CYS A 196 7.37 3.91 -1.69
CA CYS A 196 6.76 4.67 -2.78
C CYS A 196 7.75 4.97 -3.92
N ASP A 197 8.93 5.50 -3.60
CA ASP A 197 9.95 5.81 -4.61
C ASP A 197 10.40 4.56 -5.37
N VAL A 198 10.60 3.44 -4.64
CA VAL A 198 10.93 2.14 -5.24
C VAL A 198 9.82 1.66 -6.17
N MET A 199 8.55 1.75 -5.76
CA MET A 199 7.42 1.34 -6.61
C MET A 199 7.29 2.19 -7.86
N HIS A 200 7.43 3.52 -7.79
CA HIS A 200 7.46 4.36 -8.98
C HIS A 200 8.61 4.00 -9.92
N ASN A 201 9.80 3.70 -9.40
CA ASN A 201 10.92 3.28 -10.25
C ASN A 201 10.68 1.92 -10.94
N TYR A 202 9.91 1.02 -10.31
CA TYR A 202 9.66 -0.32 -10.86
C TYR A 202 8.44 -0.37 -11.79
N LEU A 203 7.48 0.54 -11.62
CA LEU A 203 6.45 0.77 -12.64
C LEU A 203 7.07 1.12 -13.99
N GLU A 204 8.17 1.86 -14.00
CA GLU A 204 8.89 2.16 -15.24
C GLU A 204 9.59 0.94 -15.89
N ARG A 205 9.84 -0.10 -15.11
CA ARG A 205 10.51 -1.33 -15.55
C ARG A 205 9.54 -2.47 -15.78
N GLU A 206 8.25 -2.22 -15.60
CA GLU A 206 7.23 -3.25 -15.69
C GLU A 206 7.12 -3.78 -17.13
N PRO A 207 7.29 -5.10 -17.34
CA PRO A 207 7.28 -5.66 -18.68
C PRO A 207 5.91 -5.48 -19.34
N ASN A 208 5.91 -5.14 -20.63
CA ASN A 208 4.70 -4.97 -21.46
C ASN A 208 3.76 -3.83 -21.02
N ALA A 209 4.14 -2.98 -20.06
CA ALA A 209 3.34 -1.82 -19.69
C ALA A 209 3.46 -0.71 -20.74
N THR A 210 2.31 -0.24 -21.25
CA THR A 210 2.27 0.93 -22.14
C THR A 210 2.50 2.22 -21.35
N ALA A 211 2.91 3.31 -22.03
CA ALA A 211 3.06 4.62 -21.38
C ALA A 211 1.78 5.07 -20.64
N ALA A 212 0.61 4.89 -21.26
CA ALA A 212 -0.68 5.17 -20.63
C ALA A 212 -0.92 4.30 -19.38
N SER A 213 -0.64 2.99 -19.46
CA SER A 213 -0.77 2.11 -18.29
C SER A 213 0.18 2.50 -17.16
N LYS A 214 1.42 2.88 -17.48
CA LYS A 214 2.39 3.35 -16.48
C LYS A 214 1.90 4.63 -15.82
N PHE A 215 1.45 5.61 -16.59
CA PHE A 215 0.90 6.85 -16.06
C PHE A 215 -0.25 6.61 -15.08
N GLU A 216 -1.24 5.78 -15.45
CA GLU A 216 -2.36 5.45 -14.57
C GLU A 216 -1.90 4.74 -13.29
N LYS A 217 -0.90 3.85 -13.39
CA LYS A 217 -0.33 3.21 -12.19
C LYS A 217 0.45 4.18 -11.31
N HIS A 218 1.23 5.10 -11.88
CA HIS A 218 1.93 6.14 -11.11
C HIS A 218 0.92 7.04 -10.39
N LYS A 219 -0.12 7.49 -11.08
CA LYS A 219 -1.20 8.28 -10.47
C LYS A 219 -1.89 7.51 -9.34
N GLY A 220 -2.33 6.28 -9.61
CA GLY A 220 -2.98 5.43 -8.61
C GLY A 220 -2.09 5.14 -7.40
N LEU A 221 -0.78 4.98 -7.60
CA LEU A 221 0.18 4.77 -6.51
C LEU A 221 0.28 6.01 -5.61
N SER A 222 0.42 7.22 -6.17
CA SER A 222 0.47 8.46 -5.38
C SER A 222 -0.83 8.69 -4.61
N GLU A 223 -1.99 8.52 -5.26
CA GLU A 223 -3.31 8.67 -4.63
C GLU A 223 -3.51 7.67 -3.47
N ALA A 224 -3.18 6.40 -3.71
CA ALA A 224 -3.30 5.36 -2.72
C ALA A 224 -2.33 5.56 -1.54
N THR A 225 -1.11 6.03 -1.81
CA THR A 225 -0.12 6.32 -0.75
C THR A 225 -0.61 7.42 0.17
N ALA A 226 -1.11 8.52 -0.38
CA ALA A 226 -1.69 9.61 0.41
C ALA A 226 -2.92 9.14 1.21
N SER A 227 -3.78 8.30 0.62
CA SER A 227 -4.92 7.71 1.33
C SER A 227 -4.49 6.82 2.50
N LEU A 228 -3.56 5.88 2.26
CA LEU A 228 -3.07 4.97 3.29
C LEU A 228 -2.37 5.73 4.42
N VAL A 229 -1.56 6.75 4.12
CA VAL A 229 -0.93 7.58 5.15
C VAL A 229 -1.96 8.29 6.03
N ARG A 230 -3.00 8.90 5.45
CA ARG A 230 -4.09 9.51 6.22
C ARG A 230 -4.80 8.48 7.10
N SER A 231 -5.06 7.29 6.56
CA SER A 231 -5.67 6.19 7.32
C SER A 231 -4.79 5.74 8.49
N MET A 232 -3.48 5.62 8.27
CA MET A 232 -2.53 5.25 9.33
C MET A 232 -2.41 6.34 10.40
N ILE A 233 -2.46 7.62 10.04
CA ILE A 233 -2.51 8.73 11.01
C ILE A 233 -3.79 8.65 11.85
N ALA A 234 -4.94 8.50 11.20
CA ALA A 234 -6.24 8.44 11.88
C ALA A 234 -6.34 7.27 12.88
N LYS A 235 -5.57 6.19 12.66
CA LYS A 235 -5.52 5.00 13.51
C LYS A 235 -4.35 5.00 14.51
N ASP A 236 -3.60 6.09 14.61
CA ASP A 236 -2.37 6.20 15.40
C ASP A 236 -1.33 5.12 15.05
N LYS A 237 -1.25 4.74 13.78
CA LYS A 237 -0.32 3.72 13.22
C LYS A 237 0.79 4.30 12.36
N LEU A 238 1.00 5.61 12.38
CA LEU A 238 2.10 6.26 11.68
C LEU A 238 2.98 7.07 12.65
N ILE A 239 4.29 6.96 12.50
CA ILE A 239 5.30 7.89 13.03
C ILE A 239 5.66 8.85 11.91
N GLY A 240 5.28 10.11 12.10
CA GLY A 240 5.42 11.19 11.13
C GLY A 240 4.08 11.85 10.83
N ALA A 241 4.08 12.74 9.84
CA ALA A 241 2.91 13.48 9.39
C ALA A 241 2.76 13.39 7.86
N GLU A 242 1.53 13.58 7.37
CA GLU A 242 1.21 13.55 5.93
C GLU A 242 2.03 14.56 5.13
N ALA A 243 2.28 15.75 5.69
CA ALA A 243 3.10 16.79 5.05
C ALA A 243 4.57 16.38 4.82
N GLN A 244 5.02 15.26 5.38
CA GLN A 244 6.35 14.70 5.16
C GLN A 244 6.39 13.65 4.05
N LEU A 245 5.26 13.35 3.39
CA LEU A 245 5.25 12.54 2.19
C LEU A 245 6.12 13.19 1.10
N SER A 246 6.91 12.38 0.40
CA SER A 246 7.72 12.86 -0.70
C SER A 246 6.81 13.42 -1.80
N PRO A 247 7.22 14.49 -2.52
CA PRO A 247 6.42 15.04 -3.62
C PRO A 247 6.00 13.99 -4.66
N ARG A 248 6.84 12.97 -4.90
CA ARG A 248 6.55 11.87 -5.84
C ARG A 248 5.39 10.98 -5.36
N CYS A 249 5.18 10.91 -4.04
CA CYS A 249 4.13 10.11 -3.42
C CYS A 249 2.79 10.84 -3.27
N VAL A 250 2.73 12.14 -3.59
CA VAL A 250 1.50 12.94 -3.49
C VAL A 250 1.09 13.57 -4.81
N VAL A 251 2.04 13.81 -5.72
CA VAL A 251 1.77 14.30 -7.07
C VAL A 251 2.04 13.15 -8.04
N PRO A 252 1.11 12.81 -8.95
CA PRO A 252 1.39 11.88 -10.03
C PRO A 252 2.68 12.31 -10.73
N SER A 253 3.65 11.41 -10.86
CA SER A 253 4.88 11.71 -11.62
C SER A 253 4.48 12.24 -12.99
N MET A 254 4.97 13.42 -13.36
CA MET A 254 4.79 13.90 -14.72
C MET A 254 5.36 12.85 -15.68
N LEU A 255 4.63 12.56 -16.76
CA LEU A 255 5.12 11.70 -17.84
C LEU A 255 6.45 12.25 -18.33
N ASP A 256 7.47 11.38 -18.43
CA ASP A 256 8.73 11.75 -19.06
C ASP A 256 8.51 11.94 -20.56
N THR A 257 8.26 13.20 -20.95
CA THR A 257 8.03 13.61 -22.33
C THR A 257 9.29 13.53 -23.20
N SER A 258 10.46 13.20 -22.63
CA SER A 258 11.70 13.01 -23.41
C SER A 258 11.65 11.76 -24.31
N THR A 259 10.72 10.84 -24.04
CA THR A 259 10.49 9.62 -24.83
C THR A 259 9.42 9.76 -25.91
N CYS A 260 8.85 10.95 -26.09
CA CYS A 260 8.07 11.21 -27.28
C CYS A 260 8.96 11.05 -28.51
N ALA A 261 8.73 10.01 -29.31
CA ALA A 261 9.28 9.96 -30.64
C ALA A 261 8.86 11.25 -31.36
N ALA A 262 9.82 11.99 -31.90
CA ALA A 262 9.59 13.22 -32.66
C ALA A 262 8.69 13.00 -33.90
N ASP A 263 8.32 11.75 -34.18
CA ASP A 263 7.87 11.29 -35.49
C ASP A 263 6.47 10.64 -35.48
N SER A 264 5.68 10.70 -34.39
CA SER A 264 4.29 10.25 -34.44
C SER A 264 3.43 11.31 -35.14
N PRO A 265 3.02 11.11 -36.42
CA PRO A 265 2.41 12.14 -37.22
C PRO A 265 0.90 12.08 -37.03
N THR A 266 0.42 12.69 -35.94
CA THR A 266 -0.89 13.35 -35.96
C THR A 266 -0.67 14.85 -35.90
N THR A 267 0.04 15.36 -36.89
CA THR A 267 0.18 16.79 -37.14
C THR A 267 -1.11 17.31 -37.77
N LYS A 268 -1.85 18.17 -37.07
CA LYS A 268 -2.77 19.09 -37.74
C LYS A 268 -1.92 20.14 -38.50
N PRO A 269 -2.24 20.52 -39.75
CA PRO A 269 -1.30 21.24 -40.63
C PRO A 269 -0.87 22.66 -40.22
N ASN A 270 -1.19 23.17 -39.02
CA ASN A 270 -0.91 24.56 -38.63
C ASN A 270 -0.70 24.75 -37.11
N ARG A 271 -0.18 23.76 -36.37
CA ARG A 271 0.13 23.92 -34.92
C ARG A 271 1.46 23.26 -34.54
N PRO A 272 2.22 23.83 -33.57
CA PRO A 272 3.45 23.22 -33.06
C PRO A 272 3.14 21.86 -32.42
N ALA A 273 4.08 20.93 -32.56
CA ALA A 273 3.93 19.51 -32.23
C ALA A 273 3.53 19.28 -30.76
N CYS A 274 2.42 18.59 -30.54
CA CYS A 274 1.96 18.17 -29.22
C CYS A 274 2.26 16.67 -29.07
N CYS A 275 2.95 16.26 -28.01
CA CYS A 275 3.02 14.85 -27.64
C CYS A 275 1.63 14.38 -27.20
N VAL A 276 0.91 13.66 -28.06
CA VAL A 276 -0.40 13.09 -27.71
C VAL A 276 -0.17 11.69 -27.16
N ALA A 277 0.13 11.60 -25.86
CA ALA A 277 0.25 10.30 -25.18
C ALA A 277 -1.03 9.87 -24.46
N SER A 278 -1.98 10.78 -24.18
CA SER A 278 -3.24 10.43 -23.50
C SER A 278 -4.49 11.05 -24.15
N ARG A 279 -5.67 10.53 -23.76
CA ARG A 279 -7.01 10.94 -24.21
C ARG A 279 -7.50 12.26 -23.57
N HIS A 280 -6.64 13.00 -22.88
CA HIS A 280 -7.06 14.17 -22.10
C HIS A 280 -6.26 15.42 -22.45
N TRP A 281 -6.96 16.55 -22.55
CA TRP A 281 -6.37 17.84 -22.87
C TRP A 281 -6.55 18.78 -21.67
N CYS A 282 -5.56 19.61 -21.40
CA CYS A 282 -5.72 20.73 -20.47
C CYS A 282 -5.88 22.04 -21.25
N TRP A 283 -6.96 22.76 -20.98
CA TRP A 283 -7.23 24.05 -21.62
C TRP A 283 -6.95 25.22 -20.65
N SER A 284 -6.17 26.19 -21.12
CA SER A 284 -5.97 27.48 -20.46
C SER A 284 -6.83 28.57 -21.10
N ASN A 285 -7.59 29.31 -20.29
CA ASN A 285 -8.40 30.45 -20.72
C ASN A 285 -7.56 31.68 -21.12
N LYS A 286 -6.23 31.65 -20.95
CA LYS A 286 -5.34 32.74 -21.37
C LYS A 286 -5.08 32.76 -22.89
N ALA A 287 -5.45 31.73 -23.64
CA ALA A 287 -5.21 31.62 -25.08
C ALA A 287 -6.25 32.40 -25.96
N ASN A 288 -6.70 33.57 -25.53
CA ASN A 288 -7.63 34.39 -26.30
C ASN A 288 -6.96 35.18 -27.44
N ASP A 289 -5.64 35.16 -27.55
CA ASP A 289 -4.88 35.80 -28.63
C ASP A 289 -4.11 34.76 -29.46
N GLY A 290 -4.84 33.99 -30.28
CA GLY A 290 -4.30 33.42 -31.53
C GLY A 290 -3.29 32.26 -31.49
N ALA A 291 -2.72 31.89 -30.35
CA ALA A 291 -1.83 30.73 -30.24
C ALA A 291 -2.21 29.90 -29.01
N GLY A 292 -2.95 28.80 -29.24
CA GLY A 292 -3.11 27.77 -28.22
C GLY A 292 -1.87 26.88 -28.26
N ASP A 293 -0.90 27.15 -27.40
CA ASP A 293 0.22 26.24 -27.20
C ASP A 293 -0.28 24.95 -26.57
N CYS A 294 0.10 23.84 -27.18
CA CYS A 294 -0.07 22.54 -26.58
C CYS A 294 0.92 22.41 -25.44
N LEU A 295 0.43 22.69 -24.24
CA LEU A 295 1.18 22.42 -23.04
C LEU A 295 1.25 20.91 -22.82
N ALA A 296 2.45 20.42 -22.50
CA ALA A 296 2.62 19.07 -22.00
C ALA A 296 1.68 18.84 -20.80
N GLU A 297 1.22 17.59 -20.64
CA GLU A 297 0.25 17.23 -19.61
C GLU A 297 0.68 17.76 -18.23
N GLY A 298 -0.09 18.70 -17.69
CA GLY A 298 0.01 19.14 -16.30
C GLY A 298 0.64 20.50 -16.02
N THR A 299 1.16 21.25 -17.01
CA THR A 299 1.66 22.62 -16.75
C THR A 299 0.97 23.66 -17.61
N VAL A 300 0.37 24.67 -16.97
CA VAL A 300 0.13 25.96 -17.65
C VAL A 300 1.48 26.66 -17.78
N GLU A 301 1.65 27.52 -18.80
CA GLU A 301 2.85 28.32 -19.14
C GLU A 301 3.56 28.99 -17.93
N ASP A 302 2.86 29.14 -16.80
CA ASP A 302 3.33 29.71 -15.54
C ASP A 302 3.75 28.67 -14.46
N GLY A 303 3.89 27.38 -14.79
CA GLY A 303 4.29 26.33 -13.84
C GLY A 303 3.20 25.87 -12.86
N LEU A 304 1.94 26.23 -13.11
CA LEU A 304 0.79 25.84 -12.30
C LEU A 304 0.13 24.56 -12.85
N LEU A 305 -0.22 23.64 -11.94
CA LEU A 305 -0.97 22.41 -12.25
C LEU A 305 -2.38 22.73 -12.75
N CYS A 306 -2.87 21.95 -13.72
CA CYS A 306 -4.25 22.05 -14.18
C CYS A 306 -5.25 21.69 -13.06
N SER A 307 -6.23 22.56 -12.81
CA SER A 307 -7.33 22.25 -11.89
C SER A 307 -8.28 21.20 -12.48
N ALA A 308 -9.00 20.45 -11.63
CA ALA A 308 -9.93 19.39 -12.05
C ALA A 308 -10.93 19.84 -13.13
N ASN A 309 -11.29 21.13 -13.12
CA ASN A 309 -12.29 21.75 -14.00
C ASN A 309 -11.76 22.04 -15.40
N GLN A 310 -10.44 21.91 -15.62
CA GLN A 310 -9.76 22.24 -16.88
C GLN A 310 -9.44 21.01 -17.74
N TRP A 311 -9.81 19.82 -17.25
CA TRP A 311 -9.67 18.57 -17.97
C TRP A 311 -10.85 18.37 -18.92
N VAL A 312 -10.55 18.11 -20.20
CA VAL A 312 -11.56 17.79 -21.22
C VAL A 312 -11.21 16.44 -21.86
N GLU A 313 -12.18 15.53 -21.95
CA GLU A 313 -12.03 14.28 -22.71
C GLU A 313 -11.87 14.58 -24.20
N ALA A 314 -10.91 13.94 -24.86
CA ALA A 314 -10.77 13.97 -26.30
C ALA A 314 -12.05 13.37 -26.92
N ASN A 315 -12.80 14.18 -27.68
CA ASN A 315 -14.00 13.73 -28.38
C ASN A 315 -13.76 12.39 -29.10
N PRO A 316 -14.68 11.41 -28.99
CA PRO A 316 -14.55 10.16 -29.72
C PRO A 316 -14.55 10.46 -31.23
N THR A 317 -13.61 9.84 -31.94
CA THR A 317 -13.48 9.93 -33.39
C THR A 317 -14.84 9.65 -34.05
N PRO A 318 -15.31 10.48 -35.00
CA PRO A 318 -16.58 10.22 -35.67
C PRO A 318 -16.51 8.87 -36.38
N ALA A 319 -17.53 8.02 -36.18
CA ALA A 319 -17.63 6.73 -36.82
C ALA A 319 -17.52 6.90 -38.34
N VAL A 320 -16.60 6.17 -38.96
CA VAL A 320 -16.51 6.09 -40.43
C VAL A 320 -17.71 5.28 -40.90
N THR A 321 -18.72 5.96 -41.45
CA THR A 321 -19.79 5.31 -42.20
C THR A 321 -19.23 4.85 -43.53
N HIS A 322 -19.25 3.53 -43.76
CA HIS A 322 -18.97 2.91 -45.06
C HIS A 322 -20.12 3.11 -46.05
#